data_AF-A0AAW8CHF9-F1
#
_entry.id   AF-A0AAW8CHF9-F1
#
_cell.length_a   1.000
_cell.length_b   1.000
_cell.length_c   1.000
_cell.angle_alpha   90.00
_cell.angle_beta   90.00
_cell.angle_gamma   90.00
#
_symmetry.space_group_name_H-M   'P 1'
#
loop_
_entity.id
_entity.type
_entity.pdbx_description
1 polymer ?
#
loop_
_entity_poly.entity_id
_entity_poly.type
_entity_poly.pdbx_seq_one_letter_code
_entity_poly.pdbx_strand_id
1 'polypeptide(L)'
;MCKKCESEKRNLWTFKNYPKLDRINNGYWVSLVKCPECLQYWLESLHEPYSSFLFLTKWNFDEKEFSRLVETDDLIQLQEIHDKVIIDNWKFLPLDEQEAVNSWRKRTYYQYNPIDEDINKRKTIE
;
A
#
# COMPACT_ATOMS: atom_id res chain seq x y z
N MET A 1 -12.59 18.49 -0.77
CA MET A 1 -12.83 17.04 -0.90
C MET A 1 -12.73 16.54 -2.33
N CYS A 2 -11.64 15.84 -2.66
CA CYS A 2 -11.49 15.11 -3.92
C CYS A 2 -12.47 13.93 -3.99
N LYS A 3 -13.25 13.81 -5.06
CA LYS A 3 -14.19 12.70 -5.24
C LYS A 3 -13.53 11.44 -5.81
N LYS A 4 -12.37 11.59 -6.47
CA LYS A 4 -11.69 10.49 -7.13
C LYS A 4 -10.85 9.62 -6.21
N CYS A 5 -10.03 10.21 -5.34
CA CYS A 5 -9.17 9.43 -4.42
C CYS A 5 -9.50 9.65 -2.94
N GLU A 6 -10.41 10.57 -2.61
CA GLU A 6 -10.88 10.83 -1.24
C GLU A 6 -9.74 11.04 -0.23
N SER A 7 -8.62 11.65 -0.64
CA SER A 7 -7.39 11.80 0.15
C SER A 7 -7.57 12.51 1.50
N GLU A 8 -8.63 13.30 1.67
CA GLU A 8 -8.99 13.95 2.93
C GLU A 8 -9.58 12.97 3.96
N LYS A 9 -10.10 11.81 3.52
CA LYS A 9 -10.83 10.84 4.35
C LYS A 9 -10.18 9.46 4.37
N ARG A 10 -9.41 9.12 3.34
CA ARG A 10 -8.83 7.79 3.17
C ARG A 10 -7.32 7.86 3.15
N ASN A 11 -6.72 6.89 3.83
CA ASN A 11 -5.29 6.60 3.73
C ASN A 11 -5.02 5.30 2.97
N LEU A 12 -6.08 4.52 2.67
CA LEU A 12 -6.01 3.18 2.12
C LEU A 12 -7.14 2.95 1.10
N TRP A 13 -6.78 2.40 -0.05
CA TRP A 13 -7.71 1.78 -0.99
C TRP A 13 -7.35 0.31 -1.19
N THR A 14 -8.37 -0.52 -1.30
CA THR A 14 -8.22 -1.95 -1.57
C THR A 14 -8.49 -2.26 -3.04
N PHE A 15 -8.09 -3.45 -3.47
CA PHE A 15 -8.33 -3.98 -4.82
C PHE A 15 -9.82 -4.08 -5.20
N LYS A 16 -10.76 -4.00 -4.24
CA LYS A 16 -12.20 -3.96 -4.55
C LYS A 16 -12.64 -2.60 -5.10
N ASN A 17 -12.15 -1.52 -4.52
CA ASN A 17 -12.60 -0.15 -4.81
C ASN A 17 -11.40 0.69 -5.24
N TYR A 18 -10.73 0.30 -6.33
CA TYR A 18 -9.50 0.93 -6.75
C TYR A 18 -9.76 2.18 -7.62
N PRO A 19 -9.35 3.39 -7.21
CA PRO A 19 -9.51 4.59 -8.02
C PRO A 19 -8.48 4.62 -9.16
N LYS A 20 -8.89 5.06 -10.35
CA LYS A 20 -7.97 5.20 -11.50
C LYS A 20 -7.05 6.39 -11.34
N LEU A 21 -5.80 6.20 -10.94
CA LEU A 21 -4.80 7.26 -10.78
C LEU A 21 -3.75 7.22 -11.90
N ASP A 22 -3.03 8.33 -12.08
CA ASP A 22 -1.99 8.43 -13.11
C ASP A 22 -0.66 7.91 -12.56
N ARG A 23 0.00 7.02 -13.29
CA ARG A 23 1.32 6.51 -12.89
C ARG A 23 2.38 7.58 -13.15
N ILE A 24 3.15 7.90 -12.11
CA ILE A 24 4.18 8.94 -12.15
C ILE A 24 5.57 8.31 -12.22
N ASN A 25 5.84 7.35 -11.33
CA ASN A 25 7.13 6.67 -11.26
C ASN A 25 6.93 5.20 -10.90
N ASN A 26 7.88 4.34 -11.27
CA ASN A 26 7.82 2.91 -11.06
C ASN A 26 9.12 2.41 -10.41
N GLY A 27 8.99 1.79 -9.24
CA GLY A 27 10.00 0.90 -8.67
C GLY A 27 9.76 -0.54 -9.11
N TYR A 28 10.46 -1.50 -8.49
CA TYR A 28 10.34 -2.92 -8.85
C TYR A 28 8.92 -3.48 -8.60
N TRP A 29 8.44 -3.41 -7.35
CA TRP A 29 7.14 -3.97 -6.94
C TRP A 29 6.21 -2.91 -6.30
N VAL A 30 6.67 -1.65 -6.30
CA VAL A 30 5.92 -0.48 -5.84
C VAL A 30 5.96 0.61 -6.90
N SER A 31 4.86 1.32 -7.07
CA SER A 31 4.73 2.39 -8.03
C SER A 31 4.17 3.64 -7.35
N LEU A 32 4.69 4.80 -7.74
CA LEU A 32 4.12 6.07 -7.33
C LEU A 32 3.05 6.48 -8.33
N VAL A 33 1.82 6.64 -7.84
CA VAL A 33 0.69 7.12 -8.63
C VAL A 33 0.18 8.44 -8.04
N LYS A 34 -0.49 9.25 -8.86
CA LYS A 34 -0.96 10.58 -8.49
C LYS A 34 -2.41 10.78 -8.91
N CYS A 35 -3.19 11.41 -8.04
CA CYS A 35 -4.54 11.79 -8.38
C CYS A 35 -4.54 13.02 -9.30
N PRO A 36 -5.16 12.96 -10.49
CA PRO A 36 -5.21 14.12 -11.39
C PRO A 36 -6.09 15.27 -10.86
N GLU A 37 -6.98 15.01 -9.90
CA GLU A 37 -7.88 16.04 -9.37
C GLU A 37 -7.27 16.85 -8.22
N CYS A 38 -6.64 16.19 -7.25
CA CYS A 38 -6.10 16.84 -6.05
C CYS A 38 -4.59 16.73 -5.91
N LEU A 39 -3.92 16.12 -6.89
CA LEU A 39 -2.47 15.98 -6.95
C LEU A 39 -1.86 15.16 -5.80
N GLN A 40 -2.68 14.48 -4.98
CA GLN A 40 -2.21 13.59 -3.92
C GLN A 40 -1.46 12.39 -4.51
N TYR A 41 -0.30 12.09 -3.93
CA TYR A 41 0.47 10.90 -4.22
C TYR A 41 -0.01 9.69 -3.41
N TRP A 42 0.10 8.51 -4.04
CA TRP A 42 -0.22 7.22 -3.46
C TRP A 42 0.83 6.21 -3.87
N LEU A 43 1.16 5.28 -2.97
CA LEU A 43 1.97 4.11 -3.27
C LEU A 43 1.07 2.95 -3.67
N GLU A 44 1.26 2.44 -4.87
CA GLU A 44 0.65 1.23 -5.38
C GLU A 44 1.62 0.07 -5.19
N SER A 45 1.17 -1.02 -4.55
CA SER A 45 1.98 -2.23 -4.42
C SER A 45 1.12 -3.48 -4.51
N LEU A 46 1.69 -4.52 -5.11
CA LEU A 46 1.11 -5.85 -5.24
C LEU A 46 1.49 -6.72 -4.05
N HIS A 47 0.51 -7.46 -3.53
CA HIS A 47 0.70 -8.38 -2.43
C HIS A 47 0.46 -9.83 -2.86
N GLU A 48 1.31 -10.72 -2.33
CA GLU A 48 1.24 -12.18 -2.45
C GLU A 48 -0.06 -12.75 -1.85
N PRO A 49 -0.52 -13.99 -2.19
CA PRO A 49 0.18 -15.10 -2.86
C PRO A 49 0.08 -15.19 -4.39
N TYR A 50 -0.48 -14.18 -5.06
CA TYR A 50 -0.61 -14.20 -6.54
C TYR A 50 -0.31 -12.86 -7.21
N SER A 51 0.35 -11.93 -6.51
CA SER A 51 0.53 -10.55 -7.01
C SER A 51 -0.78 -9.94 -7.56
N SER A 52 -1.92 -10.33 -6.99
CA SER A 52 -3.26 -10.01 -7.48
C SER A 52 -4.01 -9.07 -6.53
N PHE A 53 -3.45 -8.84 -5.34
CA PHE A 53 -4.02 -7.99 -4.30
C PHE A 53 -3.28 -6.67 -4.30
N LEU A 54 -3.86 -5.69 -4.96
CA LEU A 54 -3.26 -4.39 -5.15
C LEU A 54 -3.87 -3.39 -4.15
N PHE A 55 -3.02 -2.71 -3.40
CA PHE A 55 -3.44 -1.69 -2.43
C PHE A 55 -2.80 -0.35 -2.76
N LEU A 56 -3.57 0.72 -2.55
CA LEU A 56 -3.02 2.08 -2.52
C LEU A 56 -2.91 2.57 -1.10
N THR A 57 -1.72 3.04 -0.73
CA THR A 57 -1.49 3.71 0.54
C THR A 57 -1.13 5.16 0.29
N LYS A 58 -1.66 6.06 1.13
CA LYS A 58 -1.43 7.49 0.94
C LYS A 58 0.04 7.82 1.16
N TRP A 59 0.66 8.46 0.17
CA TRP A 59 2.05 8.90 0.24
C TRP A 59 2.10 10.38 0.61
N ASN A 60 2.66 10.69 1.77
CA ASN A 60 2.70 12.06 2.29
C ASN A 60 3.96 12.84 1.88
N PHE A 61 4.86 12.22 1.12
CA PHE A 61 6.06 12.87 0.59
C PHE A 61 5.88 13.18 -0.90
N ASP A 62 6.90 13.81 -1.49
CA ASP A 62 6.90 14.14 -2.90
C ASP A 62 7.48 13.00 -3.76
N GLU A 63 7.55 13.26 -5.07
CA GLU A 63 8.11 12.34 -6.06
C GLU A 63 9.63 12.18 -5.91
N LYS A 64 10.34 13.21 -5.44
CA LYS A 64 11.80 13.16 -5.27
C LYS A 64 12.18 12.18 -4.18
N GLU A 65 11.45 12.19 -3.07
CA GLU A 65 11.67 11.26 -1.97
C GLU A 65 11.42 9.82 -2.41
N PHE A 66 10.36 9.58 -3.20
CA PHE A 66 10.14 8.26 -3.80
C PHE A 66 11.30 7.83 -4.70
N SER A 67 11.74 8.69 -5.63
CA SER A 67 12.86 8.39 -6.52
C SER A 67 14.13 8.08 -5.74
N ARG A 68 14.42 8.86 -4.68
CA ARG A 68 15.57 8.63 -3.81
C ARG A 68 15.56 7.22 -3.20
N LEU A 69 14.41 6.80 -2.68
CA LEU A 69 14.26 5.47 -2.06
C LEU A 69 14.39 4.32 -3.07
N VAL A 70 13.88 4.52 -4.29
CA VAL A 70 14.04 3.55 -5.39
C VAL A 70 15.49 3.47 -5.86
N GLU A 71 16.18 4.60 -6.00
CA GLU A 71 17.57 4.67 -6.47
C GLU A 71 18.58 4.07 -5.48
N THR A 72 18.31 4.16 -4.17
CA THR A 72 19.18 3.59 -3.14
C THR A 72 18.93 2.10 -2.89
N ASP A 73 18.08 1.46 -3.70
CA ASP A 73 17.61 0.08 -3.52
C ASP A 73 17.01 -0.18 -2.13
N ASP A 74 16.55 0.88 -1.44
CA ASP A 74 15.88 0.80 -0.14
C ASP A 74 14.38 0.55 -0.33
N LEU A 75 14.10 -0.44 -1.18
CA LEU A 75 12.74 -0.86 -1.50
C LEU A 75 12.07 -1.44 -0.25
N ILE A 76 12.84 -2.08 0.63
CA ILE A 76 12.33 -2.62 1.91
C ILE A 76 11.66 -1.50 2.71
N GLN A 77 12.27 -0.33 2.82
CA GLN A 77 11.66 0.81 3.51
C GLN A 77 10.33 1.24 2.87
N LEU A 78 10.22 1.24 1.53
CA LEU A 78 8.95 1.51 0.85
C LEU A 78 7.88 0.45 1.20
N GLN A 79 8.27 -0.81 1.37
CA GLN A 79 7.34 -1.91 1.68
C GLN A 79 6.84 -1.71 3.11
N GLU A 80 7.75 -1.42 4.04
CA GLU A 80 7.42 -1.20 5.44
C GLU A 80 6.48 0.00 5.62
N ILE A 81 6.72 1.10 4.90
CA ILE A 81 5.81 2.25 4.93
C ILE A 81 4.43 1.86 4.38
N HIS A 82 4.39 1.15 3.25
CA HIS A 82 3.15 0.69 2.63
C HIS A 82 2.37 -0.25 3.56
N ASP A 83 3.02 -1.31 4.06
CA ASP A 83 2.47 -2.29 5.00
C ASP A 83 1.93 -1.60 6.24
N LYS A 84 2.71 -0.68 6.83
CA LYS A 84 2.29 0.05 8.03
C LYS A 84 0.99 0.80 7.82
N VAL A 85 0.81 1.47 6.68
CA VAL A 85 -0.45 2.16 6.38
C VAL A 85 -1.60 1.16 6.28
N ILE A 86 -1.39 -0.03 5.68
CA ILE A 86 -2.43 -1.06 5.64
C ILE A 86 -2.79 -1.51 7.06
N ILE A 87 -1.80 -1.88 7.89
CA ILE A 87 -1.97 -2.32 9.28
C ILE A 87 -2.80 -1.32 10.07
N ASP A 88 -2.40 -0.05 10.00
CA ASP A 88 -2.97 1.03 10.81
C ASP A 88 -4.38 1.40 10.33
N ASN A 89 -4.74 1.15 9.06
CA ASN A 89 -5.97 1.70 8.47
C ASN A 89 -7.04 0.67 8.06
N TRP A 90 -6.70 -0.62 7.86
CA TRP A 90 -7.66 -1.56 7.26
C TRP A 90 -8.94 -1.74 8.08
N LYS A 91 -8.88 -1.64 9.41
CA LYS A 91 -10.06 -1.75 10.30
C LYS A 91 -11.03 -0.58 10.21
N PHE A 92 -10.61 0.54 9.62
CA PHE A 92 -11.44 1.73 9.44
C PHE A 92 -12.11 1.79 8.05
N LEU A 93 -11.84 0.80 7.19
CA LEU A 93 -12.49 0.68 5.88
C LEU A 93 -13.97 0.31 6.01
N PRO A 94 -14.78 0.52 4.96
CA PRO A 94 -16.11 -0.09 4.86
C PRO A 94 -16.08 -1.62 5.05
N LEU A 95 -17.15 -2.19 5.59
CA LEU A 95 -17.21 -3.62 5.96
C LEU A 95 -16.85 -4.56 4.80
N ASP A 96 -17.34 -4.27 3.60
CA ASP A 96 -17.08 -5.06 2.39
C ASP A 96 -15.60 -5.04 1.97
N GLU A 97 -14.90 -3.93 2.19
CA GLU A 97 -13.45 -3.82 1.97
C GLU A 97 -12.65 -4.49 3.10
N GLN A 98 -13.11 -4.40 4.36
CA GLN A 98 -12.52 -5.16 5.47
C GLN A 98 -12.58 -6.67 5.23
N GLU A 99 -13.73 -7.17 4.76
CA GLU A 99 -13.89 -8.57 4.37
C GLU A 99 -12.95 -8.97 3.24
N ALA A 100 -12.67 -8.06 2.29
CA ALA A 100 -11.71 -8.30 1.21
C ALA A 100 -10.29 -8.44 1.76
N VAL A 101 -9.87 -7.53 2.65
CA VAL A 101 -8.58 -7.61 3.35
C VAL A 101 -8.49 -8.89 4.17
N ASN A 102 -9.53 -9.24 4.93
CA ASN A 102 -9.58 -10.48 5.71
C ASN A 102 -9.52 -11.74 4.83
N SER A 103 -10.17 -11.71 3.66
CA SER A 103 -10.12 -12.83 2.70
C SER A 103 -8.74 -13.00 2.09
N TRP A 104 -8.08 -11.89 1.75
CA TRP A 104 -6.68 -11.89 1.33
C TRP A 104 -5.78 -12.42 2.44
N ARG A 105 -5.91 -11.89 3.66
CA ARG A 105 -5.17 -12.36 4.84
C ARG A 105 -5.35 -13.86 5.09
N LYS A 106 -6.59 -14.39 5.03
CA LYS A 106 -6.84 -15.84 5.17
C LYS A 106 -6.09 -16.69 4.13
N ARG A 107 -5.85 -16.15 2.94
CA ARG A 107 -5.09 -16.82 1.88
C ARG A 107 -3.59 -16.77 2.13
N THR A 108 -3.08 -15.69 2.74
CA THR A 108 -1.67 -15.59 3.16
C THR A 108 -1.37 -16.41 4.42
N TYR A 109 -2.32 -16.49 5.37
CA TYR A 109 -2.17 -17.14 6.67
C TYR A 109 -1.90 -18.64 6.68
N TYR A 110 -2.09 -19.37 5.58
CA TYR A 110 -1.69 -20.79 5.53
C TYR A 110 -0.17 -20.98 5.27
N GLN A 111 0.60 -19.91 5.02
CA GLN A 111 2.05 -19.97 4.85
C GLN A 111 2.85 -18.83 5.50
N TYR A 112 2.42 -17.56 5.50
CA TYR A 112 3.07 -16.42 6.19
C TYR A 112 2.20 -15.16 5.97
N ASN A 113 1.87 -14.36 6.99
CA ASN A 113 1.18 -13.08 6.77
C ASN A 113 2.09 -11.91 7.18
N PRO A 114 2.71 -11.20 6.21
CA PRO A 114 3.66 -10.14 6.49
C PRO A 114 3.03 -8.96 7.25
N ILE A 115 1.73 -8.69 7.09
CA ILE A 115 1.08 -7.50 7.66
C ILE A 115 0.81 -7.63 9.16
N ASP A 116 0.65 -8.84 9.69
CA ASP A 116 0.39 -9.04 11.13
C ASP A 116 1.59 -9.63 11.88
N GLU A 117 2.70 -9.89 11.18
CA GLU A 117 3.93 -10.21 11.86
C GLU A 117 4.43 -9.00 12.62
N ASP A 118 4.71 -9.21 13.90
CA ASP A 118 5.39 -8.26 14.75
C ASP A 118 6.67 -7.81 14.03
N ILE A 119 6.72 -6.55 13.61
CA ILE A 119 7.84 -5.97 12.84
C ILE A 119 9.18 -6.21 13.57
N ASN A 120 9.15 -6.37 14.90
CA ASN A 120 10.31 -6.70 15.72
C ASN A 120 10.88 -8.11 15.48
N LYS A 121 10.09 -9.07 14.98
CA LYS A 121 10.56 -10.43 14.68
C LYS A 121 11.36 -10.52 13.39
N ARG A 122 11.17 -9.60 12.43
CA ARG A 122 11.90 -9.58 11.15
C ARG A 122 13.40 -9.24 11.28
N LYS A 123 13.85 -8.73 12.43
CA LYS A 123 15.27 -8.40 12.70
C LYS A 123 16.13 -9.59 13.16
N THR A 124 15.60 -10.80 13.15
CA THR A 124 16.29 -11.99 13.68
C THR A 124 16.56 -13.00 12.56
N ILE A 125 17.31 -12.59 11.54
CA ILE A 125 18.04 -13.53 10.69
C ILE A 125 19.44 -12.94 10.56
N GLU A 126 20.30 -13.29 11.53
CA GLU A 126 21.76 -13.19 11.44
C GLU A 126 22.31 -14.37 10.63
#